data_AF-A0A4V1UGY9-F1
#
_entry.id   AF-A0A4V1UGY9-F1
#
_cell.length_a   1.000
_cell.length_b   1.000
_cell.length_c   1.000
_cell.angle_alpha   90.00
_cell.angle_beta   90.00
_cell.angle_gamma   90.00
#
_symmetry.space_group_name_H-M   'P 1'
#
loop_
_entity.id
_entity.type
_entity.pdbx_description
1 polymer ?
#
loop_
_entity_poly.entity_id
_entity_poly.type
_entity_poly.pdbx_seq_one_letter_code
_entity_poly.pdbx_strand_id
1 'polypeptide(L)'
;EKLEEMNIDPEVIHCIASHGPRYFGVEPVNSMDKMIYMFDELSGLIHAAALIRPTRYEGMDVKSIQKKLKTPSFAAQVNRDDITDALSRINTPIEEIIEFVITHQKNVQ
;
A
#
# COMPACT_ATOMS: atom_id res chain seq x y z
N GLU A 1 -4.44 -23.43 3.92
CA GLU A 1 -4.12 -24.72 3.27
C GLU A 1 -2.80 -24.70 2.50
N LYS A 2 -2.68 -24.08 1.31
CA LYS A 2 -1.44 -24.24 0.50
C LYS A 2 -0.15 -23.72 1.15
N LEU A 3 -0.20 -22.54 1.77
CA LEU A 3 0.97 -21.96 2.45
C LEU A 3 1.37 -22.74 3.72
N GLU A 4 0.40 -23.38 4.36
CA GLU A 4 0.62 -24.25 5.53
C GLU A 4 1.33 -25.54 5.09
N GLU A 5 0.91 -26.16 3.98
CA GLU A 5 1.62 -27.31 3.38
C GLU A 5 3.07 -26.97 3.02
N MET A 6 3.34 -25.72 2.65
CA MET A 6 4.68 -25.22 2.33
C MET A 6 5.50 -24.87 3.59
N ASN A 7 4.96 -25.07 4.80
CA ASN A 7 5.56 -24.68 6.07
C ASN A 7 5.97 -23.20 6.11
N ILE A 8 5.16 -22.32 5.51
CA ILE A 8 5.34 -20.87 5.64
C ILE A 8 4.98 -20.44 7.05
N ASP A 9 5.71 -19.46 7.56
CA ASP A 9 5.49 -18.87 8.87
C ASP A 9 4.02 -18.43 9.04
N PRO A 10 3.32 -18.89 10.10
CA PRO A 10 1.95 -18.46 10.40
C PRO A 10 1.77 -16.95 10.45
N GLU A 11 2.77 -16.18 10.90
CA GLU A 11 2.69 -14.71 10.91
C GLU A 11 2.63 -14.14 9.49
N VAL A 12 3.36 -14.74 8.53
CA VAL A 12 3.32 -14.35 7.12
C VAL A 12 1.97 -14.71 6.50
N ILE A 13 1.43 -15.89 6.82
CA ILE A 13 0.11 -16.31 6.34
C ILE A 13 -0.98 -15.37 6.85
N HIS A 14 -0.92 -14.99 8.13
CA HIS A 14 -1.83 -14.03 8.73
C HIS A 14 -1.74 -12.64 8.06
N CYS A 15 -0.52 -12.14 7.88
CA CYS A 15 -0.24 -10.89 7.18
C CYS A 15 -0.88 -10.89 5.78
N ILE A 16 -0.64 -11.94 4.99
CA ILE A 16 -1.28 -12.11 3.67
C ILE A 16 -2.81 -12.14 3.79
N ALA A 17 -3.40 -12.80 4.78
CA ALA A 17 -4.85 -12.81 4.92
C ALA A 17 -5.43 -11.44 5.34
N SER A 18 -4.67 -10.64 6.08
CA SER A 18 -5.10 -9.35 6.63
C SER A 18 -4.90 -8.13 5.71
N HIS A 19 -4.34 -8.29 4.50
CA HIS A 19 -4.10 -7.15 3.59
C HIS A 19 -5.39 -6.44 3.14
N GLY A 20 -6.54 -7.13 3.20
CA GLY A 20 -7.85 -6.59 2.85
C GLY A 20 -8.92 -7.01 3.86
N PRO A 21 -8.95 -6.42 5.07
CA PRO A 21 -9.80 -6.88 6.17
C PRO A 21 -11.29 -6.89 5.80
N ARG A 22 -11.74 -5.94 4.96
CA ARG A 22 -13.12 -5.88 4.46
C ARG A 22 -13.50 -7.04 3.53
N TYR A 23 -12.53 -7.62 2.85
CA TYR A 23 -12.73 -8.69 1.87
C TYR A 23 -12.53 -10.08 2.49
N PHE A 24 -11.53 -10.22 3.35
CA PHE A 24 -11.12 -11.51 3.92
C PHE A 24 -11.61 -11.73 5.36
N GLY A 25 -12.08 -10.68 6.05
CA GLY A 25 -12.56 -10.77 7.43
C GLY A 25 -11.45 -11.01 8.46
N VAL A 26 -10.19 -10.81 8.08
CA VAL A 26 -9.01 -10.96 8.96
C VAL A 26 -8.46 -9.57 9.27
N GLU A 27 -8.47 -9.21 10.55
CA GLU A 27 -8.01 -7.89 11.00
C GLU A 27 -6.48 -7.83 11.10
N PRO A 28 -5.85 -6.70 10.71
CA PRO A 28 -4.43 -6.49 10.90
C PRO A 28 -4.11 -6.19 12.38
N VAL A 29 -3.25 -7.00 13.00
CA VAL A 29 -2.97 -6.93 14.44
C VAL A 29 -1.55 -6.43 14.71
N ASN A 30 -0.56 -7.10 14.14
CA ASN A 30 0.84 -6.79 14.37
C ASN A 30 1.35 -5.71 13.39
N SER A 31 2.62 -5.31 13.53
CA SER A 31 3.21 -4.28 12.67
C SER A 31 3.27 -4.69 11.20
N MET A 32 3.56 -5.95 10.90
CA MET A 32 3.67 -6.45 9.52
C MET A 32 2.30 -6.43 8.83
N ASP A 33 1.25 -6.90 9.51
CA ASP A 33 -0.13 -6.88 9.01
C ASP A 33 -0.60 -5.45 8.66
N LYS A 34 -0.36 -4.51 9.58
CA LYS A 34 -0.75 -3.12 9.40
C LYS A 34 -0.02 -2.47 8.23
N MET A 35 1.25 -2.81 8.05
CA MET A 35 2.04 -2.28 6.95
C MET A 35 1.65 -2.88 5.60
N ILE A 36 1.37 -4.19 5.50
CA ILE A 36 0.89 -4.76 4.22
C ILE A 36 -0.44 -4.15 3.81
N TYR A 37 -1.35 -3.94 4.77
CA TYR A 37 -2.63 -3.27 4.51
C TYR A 37 -2.44 -1.82 4.04
N MET A 38 -1.53 -1.07 4.67
CA MET A 38 -1.17 0.28 4.23
C MET A 38 -0.57 0.30 2.81
N PHE A 39 0.28 -0.68 2.49
CA PHE A 39 0.97 -0.73 1.20
C PHE A 39 0.09 -1.21 0.05
N ASP A 40 -0.89 -2.08 0.29
CA ASP A 40 -1.69 -2.73 -0.75
C ASP A 40 -2.25 -1.72 -1.76
N GLU A 41 -3.04 -0.77 -1.26
CA GLU A 41 -3.68 0.26 -2.09
C GLU A 41 -2.74 1.43 -2.45
N LEU A 42 -1.92 1.87 -1.50
CA LEU A 42 -1.05 3.05 -1.69
C LEU A 42 0.02 2.79 -2.76
N SER A 43 0.57 1.58 -2.80
CA SER A 43 1.60 1.21 -3.78
C SER A 43 1.06 1.23 -5.21
N GLY A 44 -0.16 0.73 -5.43
CA GLY A 44 -0.85 0.79 -6.73
C GLY A 44 -1.14 2.22 -7.16
N LEU A 45 -1.56 3.09 -6.24
CA LEU A 45 -1.79 4.51 -6.52
C LEU A 45 -0.52 5.23 -6.96
N ILE A 46 0.60 5.00 -6.26
CA ILE A 46 1.90 5.62 -6.58
C ILE A 46 2.42 5.09 -7.92
N HIS A 47 2.29 3.79 -8.18
CA HIS A 47 2.65 3.20 -9.46
C HIS A 47 1.84 3.79 -10.62
N ALA A 48 0.52 3.92 -10.46
CA ALA A 48 -0.33 4.60 -11.44
C ALA A 48 0.12 6.05 -11.69
N ALA A 49 0.63 6.74 -10.66
CA ALA A 49 1.13 8.10 -10.80
C ALA A 49 2.47 8.15 -11.56
N ALA A 50 3.28 7.10 -11.44
CA ALA A 50 4.50 6.93 -12.23
C ALA A 50 4.17 6.67 -13.70
N LEU A 51 3.20 5.80 -14.01
CA LEU A 51 2.88 5.40 -15.38
C LEU A 51 2.42 6.56 -16.28
N ILE A 52 1.84 7.62 -15.70
CA ILE A 52 1.41 8.81 -16.47
C ILE A 52 2.53 9.85 -16.66
N ARG A 53 3.72 9.65 -16.07
CA ARG A 53 4.87 10.55 -16.20
C ARG A 53 5.84 10.00 -17.24
N PRO A 54 6.44 10.85 -18.10
CA PRO A 54 7.45 10.39 -19.05
C PRO A 54 8.70 9.83 -18.34
N THR A 55 9.03 10.37 -17.16
CA THR A 55 10.19 9.97 -16.34
C THR A 55 9.85 8.90 -15.30
N ARG A 56 8.64 8.31 -15.34
CA ARG A 56 8.17 7.29 -14.40
C ARG A 56 8.31 7.69 -12.93
N TYR A 57 9.22 7.08 -12.17
CA TYR A 57 9.51 7.42 -10.76
C TYR A 57 10.56 8.52 -10.62
N GLU A 58 11.37 8.79 -11.64
CA GLU A 58 12.45 9.77 -11.57
C GLU A 58 11.90 11.19 -11.34
N GLY A 59 12.39 11.87 -10.30
CA GLY A 59 11.94 13.19 -9.88
C GLY A 59 10.51 13.24 -9.33
N MET A 60 9.93 12.12 -8.94
CA MET A 60 8.63 12.09 -8.24
C MET A 60 8.81 12.59 -6.81
N ASP A 61 7.90 13.44 -6.34
CA ASP A 61 7.93 13.96 -4.97
C ASP A 61 6.65 13.59 -4.18
N VAL A 62 6.78 13.57 -2.85
CA VAL A 62 5.70 13.24 -1.91
C VAL A 62 4.46 14.13 -2.12
N LYS A 63 4.64 15.43 -2.37
CA LYS A 63 3.53 16.39 -2.50
C LYS A 63 2.67 16.06 -3.73
N SER A 64 3.31 15.65 -4.83
CA SER A 64 2.62 15.26 -6.05
C SER A 64 1.71 14.04 -5.82
N ILE A 65 2.16 13.06 -5.03
CA ILE A 65 1.38 11.89 -4.65
C ILE A 65 0.25 12.26 -3.69
N GLN A 66 0.50 13.10 -2.68
CA GLN A 66 -0.54 13.57 -1.78
C GLN A 66 -1.68 14.29 -2.52
N LYS A 67 -1.36 15.03 -3.59
CA LYS A 67 -2.37 15.62 -4.48
C LYS A 67 -3.17 14.56 -5.23
N LYS A 68 -2.51 13.51 -5.74
CA LYS A 68 -3.16 12.39 -6.42
C LYS A 68 -4.07 11.59 -5.49
N LEU A 69 -3.65 11.38 -4.24
CA LEU A 69 -4.46 10.72 -3.22
C LEU A 69 -5.79 11.45 -2.99
N LYS A 70 -5.77 12.79 -2.99
CA LYS A 70 -6.94 13.66 -2.86
C LYS A 70 -7.77 13.83 -4.14
N THR A 71 -7.35 13.22 -5.26
CA THR A 71 -8.04 13.33 -6.55
C THR A 71 -8.83 12.04 -6.81
N PRO A 72 -10.16 12.00 -6.58
CA PRO A 72 -10.92 10.74 -6.62
C PRO A 72 -10.96 10.09 -8.00
N SER A 73 -10.91 10.88 -9.07
CA SER A 73 -10.88 10.38 -10.45
C SER A 73 -9.56 9.72 -10.82
N PHE A 74 -8.49 9.97 -10.08
CA PHE A 74 -7.19 9.37 -10.35
C PHE A 74 -7.07 8.01 -9.66
N ALA A 75 -6.72 6.96 -10.41
CA ALA A 75 -6.70 5.59 -9.89
C ALA A 75 -8.03 5.28 -9.15
N ALA A 76 -9.16 5.44 -9.85
CA ALA A 76 -10.50 5.38 -9.27
C ALA A 76 -10.87 4.00 -8.68
N GLN A 77 -10.09 2.95 -9.02
CA GLN A 77 -10.25 1.61 -8.44
C GLN A 77 -9.60 1.48 -7.05
N VAL A 78 -8.70 2.40 -6.68
CA VAL A 78 -8.03 2.39 -5.38
C VAL A 78 -8.98 2.92 -4.32
N ASN A 79 -9.25 2.13 -3.28
CA ASN A 79 -10.16 2.52 -2.21
C ASN A 79 -9.51 3.50 -1.23
N ARG A 80 -10.02 4.74 -1.19
CA ARG A 80 -9.51 5.79 -0.28
C ARG A 80 -9.91 5.60 1.17
N ASP A 81 -11.02 4.92 1.42
CA ASP A 81 -11.46 4.62 2.78
C ASP A 81 -10.50 3.60 3.41
N ASP A 82 -10.07 2.61 2.63
CA ASP A 82 -9.14 1.58 3.10
C ASP A 82 -7.75 2.16 3.39
N ILE A 83 -7.27 3.09 2.55
CA ILE A 83 -6.05 3.87 2.84
C ILE A 83 -6.20 4.68 4.14
N THR A 84 -7.35 5.30 4.36
CA THR A 84 -7.61 6.12 5.56
C THR A 84 -7.66 5.26 6.82
N ASP A 85 -8.33 4.12 6.76
CA ASP A 85 -8.40 3.15 7.84
C ASP A 85 -7.01 2.55 8.13
N ALA A 86 -6.26 2.13 7.12
CA ALA A 86 -4.91 1.62 7.28
C ALA A 86 -3.97 2.64 7.93
N LEU A 87 -4.03 3.90 7.49
CA LEU A 87 -3.23 4.99 8.07
C LEU A 87 -3.58 5.22 9.56
N SER A 88 -4.85 5.08 9.94
CA SER A 88 -5.28 5.25 11.34
C SER A 88 -4.75 4.17 12.28
N ARG A 89 -4.26 3.04 11.75
CA ARG A 89 -3.81 1.87 12.50
C ARG A 89 -2.29 1.83 12.71
N ILE A 90 -1.56 2.73 12.05
CA ILE A 90 -0.10 2.86 12.16
C ILE A 90 0.27 4.18 12.85
N ASN A 91 1.49 4.22 13.41
CA ASN A 91 2.04 5.42 14.03
C ASN A 91 2.99 6.20 13.09
N THR A 92 3.14 5.73 11.85
CA THR A 92 4.07 6.31 10.87
C THR A 92 3.32 7.32 9.99
N PRO A 93 3.85 8.55 9.83
CA PRO A 93 3.25 9.55 8.95
C PRO A 93 3.15 9.09 7.49
N ILE A 94 2.09 9.48 6.80
CA ILE A 94 1.86 9.10 5.41
C ILE A 94 2.97 9.59 4.47
N GLU A 95 3.60 10.72 4.79
CA GLU A 95 4.73 11.28 4.04
C GLU A 95 5.91 10.30 4.01
N GLU A 96 6.22 9.66 5.13
CA GLU A 96 7.29 8.68 5.24
C GLU A 96 6.97 7.41 4.45
N ILE A 97 5.71 6.98 4.48
CA ILE A 97 5.25 5.83 3.70
C ILE A 97 5.35 6.10 2.19
N ILE A 98 4.91 7.29 1.75
CA ILE A 98 5.00 7.68 0.33
C ILE A 98 6.45 7.74 -0.13
N GLU A 99 7.32 8.38 0.64
CA GLU A 99 8.76 8.48 0.34
C GLU A 99 9.41 7.10 0.25
N PHE A 100 9.05 6.21 1.18
CA PHE A 100 9.51 4.83 1.19
C PHE A 100 9.12 4.11 -0.11
N VAL A 101 7.86 4.21 -0.53
CA VAL A 101 7.37 3.56 -1.75
C VAL A 101 8.06 4.12 -3.00
N ILE A 102 8.17 5.45 -3.13
CA ILE A 102 8.86 6.10 -4.26
C ILE A 102 10.31 5.59 -4.37
N THR A 103 11.01 5.51 -3.24
CA THR A 103 12.42 5.08 -3.18
C THR A 103 12.62 3.63 -3.60
N HIS A 104 11.70 2.74 -3.21
CA HIS A 104 11.87 1.29 -3.37
C HIS A 104 11.17 0.71 -4.61
N GLN A 105 10.16 1.39 -5.17
CA GLN A 105 9.46 0.93 -6.38
C GLN A 105 10.04 1.47 -7.69
N LYS A 106 11.08 2.31 -7.66
CA LYS A 106 11.65 2.97 -8.84
C LYS A 106 12.06 2.04 -10.00
N ASN A 107 12.31 0.76 -9.70
CA ASN A 107 12.75 -0.25 -10.67
C ASN A 107 11.60 -1.16 -11.16
N VAL A 108 10.36 -0.94 -10.70
CA VAL A 108 9.19 -1.69 -11.18
C VAL A 108 8.90 -1.29 -12.62
N GLN A 109 8.76 -2.29 -13.50
CA GLN A 109 8.55 -2.11 -14.94
C GLN A 109 7.13 -1.68 -15.29
#